data_AF-A0A812VJ84-F1
#
_entry.id   AF-A0A812VJ84-F1
#
_cell.length_a   1.000
_cell.length_b   1.000
_cell.length_c   1.000
_cell.angle_alpha   90.00
_cell.angle_beta   90.00
_cell.angle_gamma   90.00
#
_symmetry.space_group_name_H-M   'P 1'
#
loop_
_entity.id
_entity.type
_entity.pdbx_description
1 polymer ?
#
loop_
_entity_poly.entity_id
_entity_poly.type
_entity_poly.pdbx_seq_one_letter_code
_entity_poly.pdbx_strand_id
1 'polypeptide(L)'
;MDTAADWPALRKWDFDFFAQSCGHIEVEVALQGGRKRRNLLKDYLALLRRDTFRRPFALPYLRGWYYERDAPWLSDDLWRHGDFHDVAFQDHFRKLPERHHPDFHWLFIGGEGSTTPLHVDPSETHAWLTQIRGRKRFTLFPPFEMASLLKPDGGFKPLKQILQERSALPLQVILNPGDTLFVPAHWPHEVECLDDSISVTWNFLGQSIFPIIRAAFLANATRSREPAEG
;
A
#
# COMPACT_ATOMS: atom_id res chain seq x y z
N MET A 1 10.42 -14.90 13.20
CA MET A 1 9.35 -14.51 14.14
C MET A 1 8.18 -14.14 13.25
N ASP A 2 7.03 -14.78 13.42
CA ASP A 2 5.84 -14.48 12.62
C ASP A 2 5.22 -13.19 13.20
N THR A 3 5.34 -12.10 12.45
CA THR A 3 5.18 -10.73 12.96
C THR A 3 3.74 -10.29 13.16
N ALA A 4 2.79 -11.05 12.61
CA ALA A 4 1.35 -10.76 12.68
C ALA A 4 0.51 -11.93 13.21
N ALA A 5 1.12 -13.04 13.62
CA ALA A 5 0.43 -14.29 13.98
C ALA A 5 -0.70 -14.14 15.02
N ASP A 6 -0.56 -13.16 15.91
CA ASP A 6 -1.47 -12.89 17.03
C ASP A 6 -2.50 -11.79 16.73
N TRP A 7 -2.47 -11.18 15.54
CA TRP A 7 -3.41 -10.14 15.14
C TRP A 7 -4.83 -10.72 15.07
N PRO A 8 -5.81 -10.15 15.80
CA PRO A 8 -7.21 -10.51 15.65
C PRO A 8 -7.70 -10.43 14.19
N ALA A 9 -7.15 -9.50 13.40
CA ALA A 9 -7.46 -9.32 11.99
C ALA A 9 -7.31 -10.62 11.17
N LEU A 10 -6.31 -11.47 11.43
CA LEU A 10 -6.11 -12.73 10.69
C LEU A 10 -7.26 -13.73 10.87
N ARG A 11 -8.05 -13.60 11.95
CA ARG A 11 -9.20 -14.48 12.25
C ARG A 11 -10.53 -13.82 11.97
N LYS A 12 -10.60 -12.50 12.12
CA LYS A 12 -11.83 -11.71 12.07
C LYS A 12 -12.07 -11.07 10.71
N TRP A 13 -11.03 -10.62 10.02
CA TRP A 13 -11.17 -9.79 8.83
C TRP A 13 -11.39 -10.65 7.60
N ASP A 14 -12.58 -10.51 7.04
CA ASP A 14 -12.94 -11.04 5.75
C ASP A 14 -13.92 -10.12 5.04
N PHE A 15 -14.33 -10.51 3.84
CA PHE A 15 -15.24 -9.70 3.05
C PHE A 15 -16.61 -9.52 3.73
N ASP A 16 -17.07 -10.48 4.54
CA ASP A 16 -18.37 -10.38 5.24
C ASP A 16 -18.27 -9.39 6.38
N PHE A 17 -17.20 -9.48 7.16
CA PHE A 17 -16.87 -8.52 8.20
C PHE A 17 -16.87 -7.09 7.65
N PHE A 18 -16.11 -6.82 6.57
CA PHE A 18 -16.07 -5.47 5.99
C PHE A 18 -17.41 -5.03 5.39
N ALA A 19 -18.17 -5.94 4.77
CA ALA A 19 -19.49 -5.62 4.24
C ALA A 19 -20.50 -5.28 5.34
N GLN A 20 -20.42 -5.93 6.50
CA GLN A 20 -21.34 -5.72 7.62
C GLN A 20 -20.93 -4.50 8.46
N SER A 21 -19.66 -4.44 8.88
CA SER A 21 -19.18 -3.40 9.82
C SER A 21 -18.85 -2.08 9.13
N CYS A 22 -18.36 -2.12 7.89
CA CYS A 22 -17.87 -0.95 7.16
C CYS A 22 -18.65 -0.71 5.85
N GLY A 23 -19.69 -1.49 5.57
CA GLY A 23 -20.37 -1.48 4.26
C GLY A 23 -21.02 -0.15 3.87
N HIS A 24 -21.30 0.71 4.86
CA HIS A 24 -21.88 2.04 4.68
C HIS A 24 -20.84 3.12 4.34
N ILE A 25 -19.55 2.82 4.46
CA ILE A 25 -18.46 3.75 4.16
C ILE A 25 -18.30 3.86 2.65
N GLU A 26 -18.21 5.10 2.15
CA GLU A 26 -17.85 5.36 0.76
C GLU A 26 -16.34 5.21 0.58
N VAL A 27 -15.96 4.37 -0.37
CA VAL A 27 -14.57 4.10 -0.69
C VAL A 27 -14.28 4.43 -2.16
N GLU A 28 -13.03 4.74 -2.46
CA GLU A 28 -12.58 5.02 -3.82
C GLU A 28 -11.84 3.80 -4.38
N VAL A 29 -12.37 3.22 -5.46
CA VAL A 29 -11.75 2.10 -6.16
C VAL A 29 -11.10 2.56 -7.46
N ALA A 30 -9.90 2.05 -7.73
CA ALA A 30 -9.20 2.25 -8.97
C ALA A 30 -9.78 1.34 -10.06
N LEU A 31 -10.05 1.91 -11.23
CA LEU A 31 -10.49 1.22 -12.44
C LEU A 31 -9.32 1.12 -13.43
N GLN A 32 -9.48 0.24 -14.43
CA GLN A 32 -8.53 0.16 -15.53
C GLN A 32 -8.35 1.52 -16.22
N GLY A 33 -7.09 1.86 -16.52
CA GLY A 33 -6.72 3.15 -17.11
C GLY A 33 -6.58 4.30 -16.10
N GLY A 34 -6.50 4.02 -14.81
CA GLY A 34 -6.22 5.03 -13.77
C GLY A 34 -7.42 5.87 -13.35
N ARG A 35 -8.61 5.62 -13.94
CA ARG A 35 -9.86 6.24 -13.50
C ARG A 35 -10.21 5.75 -12.10
N LYS A 36 -10.89 6.59 -11.33
CA LYS A 36 -11.34 6.29 -9.97
C LYS A 36 -12.86 6.38 -9.91
N ARG A 37 -13.46 5.57 -9.07
CA ARG A 37 -14.90 5.59 -8.80
C ARG A 37 -15.14 5.49 -7.31
N ARG A 38 -16.09 6.27 -6.81
CA ARG A 38 -16.60 6.14 -5.44
C ARG A 38 -17.81 5.23 -5.40
N ASN A 39 -17.91 4.42 -4.36
CA ASN A 39 -19.04 3.55 -4.09
C ASN A 39 -19.05 3.14 -2.62
N LEU A 40 -20.22 2.71 -2.13
CA LEU A 40 -20.30 2.08 -0.81
C LEU A 40 -19.45 0.80 -0.81
N LEU A 41 -18.74 0.57 0.29
CA LEU A 41 -17.86 -0.60 0.42
C LEU A 41 -18.62 -1.90 0.22
N LYS A 42 -19.85 -2.04 0.74
CA LYS A 42 -20.67 -3.24 0.52
C LYS A 42 -20.95 -3.51 -0.96
N ASP A 43 -21.17 -2.46 -1.76
CA ASP A 43 -21.47 -2.58 -3.18
C ASP A 43 -20.21 -2.98 -3.94
N TYR A 44 -19.04 -2.47 -3.53
CA TYR A 44 -17.75 -2.93 -4.04
C TYR A 44 -17.55 -4.43 -3.77
N LEU A 45 -17.70 -4.84 -2.52
CA LEU A 45 -17.45 -6.21 -2.09
C LEU A 45 -18.41 -7.21 -2.76
N ALA A 46 -19.66 -6.81 -3.00
CA ALA A 46 -20.61 -7.60 -3.76
C ALA A 46 -20.16 -7.85 -5.22
N LEU A 47 -19.35 -6.97 -5.83
CA LEU A 47 -18.77 -7.21 -7.15
C LEU A 47 -17.70 -8.30 -7.10
N LEU A 48 -16.88 -8.32 -6.06
CA LEU A 48 -15.85 -9.34 -5.88
C LEU A 48 -16.46 -10.73 -5.69
N ARG A 49 -17.61 -10.83 -5.03
CA ARG A 49 -18.29 -12.11 -4.76
C ARG A 49 -19.02 -12.75 -5.94
N ARG A 50 -19.13 -12.07 -7.08
CA ARG A 50 -19.79 -12.68 -8.24
C ARG A 50 -19.01 -13.91 -8.70
N ASP A 51 -19.72 -14.93 -9.16
CA ASP A 51 -19.12 -16.11 -9.81
C ASP A 51 -18.05 -15.66 -10.79
N THR A 52 -16.94 -16.39 -10.87
CA THR A 52 -15.80 -16.07 -11.74
C THR A 52 -16.22 -15.80 -13.19
N PHE A 53 -17.21 -16.54 -13.71
CA PHE A 53 -17.79 -16.33 -15.04
C PHE A 53 -18.62 -15.04 -15.20
N ARG A 54 -19.07 -14.46 -14.10
CA ARG A 54 -19.88 -13.22 -14.05
C ARG A 54 -19.08 -12.01 -13.58
N ARG A 55 -17.78 -12.18 -13.28
CA ARG A 55 -16.89 -11.07 -12.94
C ARG A 55 -16.54 -10.27 -14.20
N PRO A 56 -16.48 -8.93 -14.13
CA PRO A 56 -15.84 -8.13 -15.17
C PRO A 56 -14.41 -8.60 -15.44
N PHE A 57 -13.97 -8.56 -16.69
CA PHE A 57 -12.59 -8.88 -17.08
C PHE A 57 -11.53 -8.07 -16.32
N ALA A 58 -11.88 -6.85 -15.89
CA ALA A 58 -11.04 -6.02 -15.03
C ALA A 58 -11.86 -5.58 -13.81
N LEU A 59 -11.53 -6.13 -12.64
CA LEU A 59 -12.15 -5.73 -11.38
C LEU A 59 -11.61 -4.36 -10.92
N PRO A 60 -12.46 -3.51 -10.35
CA PRO A 60 -11.98 -2.37 -9.58
C PRO A 60 -11.13 -2.84 -8.40
N TYR A 61 -10.10 -2.07 -8.06
CA TYR A 61 -9.21 -2.39 -6.94
C TYR A 61 -9.29 -1.28 -5.89
N LEU A 62 -9.69 -1.63 -4.66
CA LEU A 62 -9.58 -0.71 -3.52
C LEU A 62 -8.13 -0.67 -3.05
N ARG A 63 -7.39 0.30 -3.59
CA ARG A 63 -5.98 0.56 -3.25
C ARG A 63 -5.86 1.92 -2.58
N GLY A 64 -5.53 1.92 -1.28
CA GLY A 64 -5.26 3.16 -0.54
C GLY A 64 -6.42 3.62 0.34
N TRP A 65 -7.24 2.71 0.88
CA TRP A 65 -8.25 3.12 1.85
C TRP A 65 -7.58 3.43 3.19
N TYR A 66 -7.50 4.72 3.52
CA TYR A 66 -7.07 5.19 4.84
C TYR A 66 -8.19 4.99 5.86
N TYR A 67 -8.23 3.78 6.43
CA TYR A 67 -9.33 3.36 7.27
C TYR A 67 -9.37 4.08 8.61
N GLU A 68 -8.25 4.62 9.13
CA GLU A 68 -8.23 5.28 10.44
C GLU A 68 -9.09 6.55 10.48
N ARG A 69 -9.34 7.17 9.32
CA ARG A 69 -10.26 8.30 9.22
C ARG A 69 -11.73 7.88 9.38
N ASP A 70 -12.10 6.74 8.81
CA ASP A 70 -13.51 6.34 8.65
C ASP A 70 -13.93 5.27 9.67
N ALA A 71 -12.98 4.44 10.14
CA ALA A 71 -13.16 3.31 11.04
C ALA A 71 -11.89 3.04 11.90
N PRO A 72 -11.47 3.99 12.77
CA PRO A 72 -10.23 3.89 13.56
C PRO A 72 -10.16 2.67 14.48
N TRP A 73 -11.30 2.16 14.94
CA TRP A 73 -11.42 0.96 15.78
C TRP A 73 -10.88 -0.32 15.11
N LEU A 74 -10.66 -0.31 13.79
CA LEU A 74 -9.99 -1.42 13.10
C LEU A 74 -8.53 -1.56 13.56
N SER A 75 -7.86 -0.49 14.00
CA SER A 75 -6.48 -0.59 14.49
C SER A 75 -6.36 -1.47 15.74
N ASP A 76 -7.44 -1.67 16.50
CA ASP A 76 -7.47 -2.57 17.66
C ASP A 76 -7.24 -4.05 17.29
N ASP A 77 -7.44 -4.42 16.02
CA ASP A 77 -7.30 -5.79 15.50
C ASP A 77 -5.90 -6.08 14.90
N LEU A 78 -4.98 -5.11 14.90
CA LEU A 78 -3.66 -5.22 14.26
C LEU A 78 -2.56 -5.47 15.31
N TRP A 79 -1.62 -4.54 15.50
CA TRP A 79 -0.57 -4.63 16.52
C TRP A 79 -0.89 -3.72 17.71
N ARG A 80 -0.35 -4.07 18.86
CA ARG A 80 -0.40 -3.27 20.09
C ARG A 80 0.85 -2.40 20.20
N HIS A 81 0.73 -1.33 20.96
CA HIS A 81 1.91 -0.52 21.31
C HIS A 81 2.99 -1.37 21.98
N GLY A 82 4.23 -1.22 21.52
CA GLY A 82 5.37 -2.00 21.98
C GLY A 82 5.59 -3.35 21.26
N ASP A 83 4.72 -3.74 20.33
CA ASP A 83 4.92 -4.95 19.51
C ASP A 83 6.02 -4.75 18.45
N PHE A 84 6.40 -5.84 17.77
CA PHE A 84 7.44 -5.83 16.74
C PHE A 84 7.22 -4.74 15.69
N HIS A 85 5.99 -4.52 15.22
CA HIS A 85 5.70 -3.51 14.21
C HIS A 85 5.99 -2.08 14.71
N ASP A 86 5.67 -1.77 15.96
CA ASP A 86 5.90 -0.47 16.59
C ASP A 86 7.41 -0.21 16.81
N VAL A 87 8.16 -1.28 17.13
CA VAL A 87 9.61 -1.20 17.38
C VAL A 87 10.41 -1.19 16.08
N ALA A 88 10.05 -2.03 15.11
CA ALA A 88 10.82 -2.23 13.88
C ALA A 88 10.53 -1.17 12.82
N PHE A 89 9.31 -0.63 12.78
CA PHE A 89 8.85 0.29 11.73
C PHE A 89 8.56 1.68 12.30
N GLN A 90 9.55 2.26 12.97
CA GLN A 90 9.45 3.59 13.57
C GLN A 90 9.28 4.68 12.52
N ASP A 91 8.07 5.18 12.37
CA ASP A 91 7.77 6.26 11.45
C ASP A 91 8.26 7.62 11.96
N HIS A 92 9.31 8.13 11.34
CA HIS A 92 9.90 9.41 11.69
C HIS A 92 9.09 10.62 11.21
N PHE A 93 8.07 10.46 10.35
CA PHE A 93 7.14 11.55 10.08
C PHE A 93 6.45 12.03 11.35
N ARG A 94 6.23 11.13 12.32
CA ARG A 94 5.64 11.46 13.64
C ARG A 94 6.47 12.44 14.47
N LYS A 95 7.73 12.66 14.13
CA LYS A 95 8.61 13.67 14.75
C LYS A 95 8.44 15.08 14.15
N LEU A 96 7.64 15.22 13.09
CA LEU A 96 7.23 16.50 12.51
C LEU A 96 5.87 16.94 13.10
N PRO A 97 5.45 18.21 12.91
CA PRO A 97 4.11 18.63 13.30
C PRO A 97 3.02 17.82 12.60
N GLU A 98 1.94 17.50 13.30
CA GLU A 98 0.86 16.59 12.86
C GLU A 98 0.29 16.88 11.47
N ARG A 99 0.13 18.17 11.12
CA ARG A 99 -0.33 18.59 9.78
C ARG A 99 0.58 18.16 8.60
N HIS A 100 1.75 17.60 8.90
CA HIS A 100 2.71 17.07 7.92
C HIS A 100 2.84 15.56 7.98
N HIS A 101 2.04 14.89 8.81
CA HIS A 101 1.98 13.43 8.83
C HIS A 101 1.22 13.00 7.58
N PRO A 102 1.82 12.16 6.72
CA PRO A 102 1.12 11.65 5.55
C PRO A 102 0.15 10.54 5.95
N ASP A 103 -0.97 10.43 5.22
CA ASP A 103 -1.92 9.33 5.36
C ASP A 103 -1.35 8.07 4.68
N PHE A 104 -0.43 7.38 5.34
CA PHE A 104 0.38 6.30 4.78
C PHE A 104 0.03 4.90 5.29
N HIS A 105 -1.11 4.75 5.99
CA HIS A 105 -1.60 3.45 6.45
C HIS A 105 -2.79 3.06 5.59
N TRP A 106 -2.68 1.97 4.83
CA TRP A 106 -3.73 1.63 3.87
C TRP A 106 -4.21 0.21 4.00
N LEU A 107 -5.53 0.06 3.87
CA LEU A 107 -6.13 -1.20 3.48
C LEU A 107 -6.14 -1.34 1.96
N PHE A 108 -5.73 -2.52 1.51
CA PHE A 108 -5.90 -2.99 0.14
C PHE A 108 -6.91 -4.13 0.13
N ILE A 109 -7.98 -3.96 -0.64
CA ILE A 109 -8.99 -4.99 -0.87
C ILE A 109 -9.14 -5.15 -2.38
N GLY A 110 -8.85 -6.33 -2.91
CA GLY A 110 -8.85 -6.59 -4.35
C GLY A 110 -9.31 -7.99 -4.68
N GLY A 111 -9.88 -8.16 -5.87
CA GLY A 111 -10.16 -9.51 -6.39
C GLY A 111 -8.93 -10.14 -7.05
N GLU A 112 -8.98 -11.45 -7.26
CA GLU A 112 -7.99 -12.17 -8.08
C GLU A 112 -7.71 -11.43 -9.41
N GLY A 113 -6.43 -11.32 -9.75
CA GLY A 113 -5.94 -10.61 -10.95
C GLY A 113 -5.82 -9.09 -10.79
N SER A 114 -6.21 -8.50 -9.65
CA SER A 114 -6.00 -7.08 -9.39
C SER A 114 -4.50 -6.78 -9.22
N THR A 115 -4.00 -5.74 -9.88
CA THR A 115 -2.58 -5.36 -9.82
C THR A 115 -2.34 -3.92 -9.39
N THR A 116 -1.27 -3.71 -8.62
CA THR A 116 -0.59 -2.42 -8.50
C THR A 116 0.60 -2.45 -9.44
N PRO A 117 0.60 -1.68 -10.55
CA PRO A 117 1.67 -1.71 -11.54
C PRO A 117 3.04 -1.38 -10.94
N LEU A 118 4.10 -1.77 -11.65
CA LEU A 118 5.48 -1.46 -11.27
C LEU A 118 5.67 0.02 -10.89
N HIS A 119 6.14 0.25 -9.67
CA HIS A 119 6.36 1.58 -9.09
C HIS A 119 7.40 1.53 -7.99
N VAL A 120 7.82 2.72 -7.53
CA VAL A 120 8.52 2.92 -6.25
C VAL A 120 7.59 3.70 -5.34
N ASP A 121 7.61 3.36 -4.06
CA ASP A 121 6.85 4.08 -3.04
C ASP A 121 7.24 5.57 -2.96
N PRO A 122 6.27 6.47 -2.71
CA PRO A 122 6.52 7.90 -2.71
C PRO A 122 7.36 8.34 -1.50
N SER A 123 7.87 9.58 -1.58
CA SER A 123 8.40 10.33 -0.44
C SER A 123 9.55 9.64 0.32
N GLU A 124 10.39 8.89 -0.40
CA GLU A 124 11.60 8.24 0.16
C GLU A 124 11.26 7.23 1.28
N THR A 125 10.02 6.72 1.29
CA THR A 125 9.53 5.85 2.36
C THR A 125 9.96 4.41 2.18
N HIS A 126 10.19 3.73 3.30
CA HIS A 126 10.10 2.28 3.34
C HIS A 126 8.63 1.90 3.49
N ALA A 127 8.28 0.67 3.15
CA ALA A 127 6.97 0.12 3.43
C ALA A 127 7.08 -1.27 4.08
N TRP A 128 6.04 -1.66 4.80
CA TRP A 128 5.77 -3.06 5.06
C TRP A 128 4.32 -3.36 4.68
N LEU A 129 4.07 -4.58 4.20
CA LEU A 129 2.74 -5.09 3.92
C LEU A 129 2.54 -6.43 4.62
N THR A 130 1.48 -6.53 5.40
CA THR A 130 1.01 -7.77 6.01
C THR A 130 -0.20 -8.28 5.25
N GLN A 131 -0.12 -9.51 4.78
CA GLN A 131 -1.20 -10.17 4.06
C GLN A 131 -2.21 -10.76 5.06
N ILE A 132 -3.46 -10.31 5.01
CA ILE A 132 -4.50 -10.73 5.97
C ILE A 132 -5.32 -11.90 5.42
N ARG A 133 -5.70 -11.84 4.14
CA ARG A 133 -6.52 -12.87 3.48
C ARG A 133 -6.13 -12.99 2.01
N GLY A 134 -6.21 -14.21 1.45
CA GLY A 134 -5.78 -14.52 0.09
C GLY A 134 -4.26 -14.46 -0.06
N ARG A 135 -3.74 -14.64 -1.28
CA ARG A 135 -2.32 -14.55 -1.58
C ARG A 135 -1.99 -13.38 -2.50
N LYS A 136 -0.81 -12.80 -2.32
CA LYS A 136 -0.25 -11.78 -3.22
C LYS A 136 1.10 -12.20 -3.75
N ARG A 137 1.36 -11.93 -5.03
CA ARG A 137 2.69 -12.03 -5.63
C ARG A 137 3.32 -10.65 -5.70
N PHE A 138 4.49 -10.52 -5.11
CA PHE A 138 5.39 -9.39 -5.32
C PHE A 138 6.42 -9.77 -6.36
N THR A 139 6.63 -8.89 -7.33
CA THR A 139 7.79 -8.92 -8.22
C THR A 139 8.60 -7.67 -7.97
N LEU A 140 9.76 -7.82 -7.33
CA LEU A 140 10.63 -6.74 -6.88
C LEU A 140 11.90 -6.71 -7.73
N PHE A 141 12.47 -5.52 -7.87
CA PHE A 141 13.77 -5.33 -8.51
C PHE A 141 14.70 -4.58 -7.55
N PRO A 142 16.00 -4.88 -7.56
CA PRO A 142 16.96 -4.09 -6.80
C PRO A 142 17.10 -2.69 -7.42
N PRO A 143 17.30 -1.63 -6.61
CA PRO A 143 17.36 -0.25 -7.11
C PRO A 143 18.42 0.01 -8.17
N PHE A 144 19.51 -0.77 -8.20
CA PHE A 144 20.56 -0.61 -9.21
C PHE A 144 20.13 -1.02 -10.64
N GLU A 145 19.01 -1.74 -10.79
CA GLU A 145 18.45 -2.08 -12.10
C GLU A 145 17.50 -0.99 -12.64
N MET A 146 17.27 0.10 -11.91
CA MET A 146 16.29 1.15 -12.25
C MET A 146 16.33 1.58 -13.72
N ALA A 147 17.52 1.85 -14.26
CA ALA A 147 17.67 2.32 -15.65
C ALA A 147 17.09 1.33 -16.68
N SER A 148 17.18 0.02 -16.42
CA SER A 148 16.62 -1.02 -17.29
C SER A 148 15.09 -1.10 -17.25
N LEU A 149 14.49 -0.63 -16.14
CA LEU A 149 13.05 -0.69 -15.89
C LEU A 149 12.30 0.52 -16.47
N LEU A 150 13.01 1.61 -16.76
CA LEU A 150 12.41 2.87 -17.20
C LEU A 150 12.32 2.97 -18.72
N LYS A 151 11.26 3.63 -19.18
CA LYS A 151 11.10 4.15 -20.53
C LYS A 151 11.88 5.47 -20.66
N PRO A 152 12.14 5.94 -21.90
CA PRO A 152 12.78 7.24 -22.13
C PRO A 152 12.03 8.44 -21.52
N ASP A 153 10.72 8.31 -21.32
CA ASP A 153 9.88 9.35 -20.69
C ASP A 153 9.92 9.35 -19.14
N GLY A 154 10.72 8.47 -18.54
CA GLY A 154 10.84 8.32 -17.08
C GLY A 154 9.74 7.47 -16.44
N GLY A 155 8.76 6.98 -17.18
CA GLY A 155 7.77 6.03 -16.66
C GLY A 155 8.29 4.59 -16.67
N PHE A 156 7.76 3.74 -15.79
CA PHE A 156 8.10 2.31 -15.79
C PHE A 156 7.61 1.59 -17.05
N LYS A 157 8.42 0.68 -17.58
CA LYS A 157 7.99 -0.30 -18.58
C LYS A 157 7.00 -1.28 -17.93
N PRO A 158 6.01 -1.80 -18.66
CA PRO A 158 5.15 -2.88 -18.16
C PRO A 158 5.97 -4.10 -17.74
N LEU A 159 5.64 -4.75 -16.62
CA LEU A 159 6.38 -5.92 -16.13
C LEU A 159 6.51 -7.02 -17.20
N LYS A 160 5.43 -7.29 -17.94
CA LYS A 160 5.43 -8.27 -19.03
C LYS A 160 6.54 -8.00 -20.07
N GLN A 161 6.77 -6.73 -20.40
CA GLN A 161 7.83 -6.35 -21.35
C GLN A 161 9.22 -6.63 -20.74
N ILE A 162 9.45 -6.23 -19.49
CA ILE A 162 10.72 -6.46 -18.78
C ILE A 162 11.07 -7.95 -18.74
N LEU A 163 10.10 -8.81 -18.42
CA LEU A 163 10.30 -10.26 -18.36
C LEU A 163 10.56 -10.89 -19.73
N GLN A 164 9.88 -10.41 -20.79
CA GLN A 164 10.08 -10.90 -22.16
C GLN A 164 11.46 -10.51 -22.71
N GLU A 165 11.88 -9.27 -22.47
CA GLU A 165 13.18 -8.75 -22.88
C GLU A 165 14.33 -9.27 -22.01
N ARG A 166 14.04 -9.80 -20.82
CA ARG A 166 15.02 -10.16 -19.78
C ARG A 166 15.96 -9.00 -19.45
N SER A 167 15.42 -7.79 -19.41
CA SER A 167 16.20 -6.57 -19.19
C SER A 167 16.59 -6.32 -17.73
N ALA A 168 15.98 -7.06 -16.78
CA ALA A 168 16.24 -7.00 -15.35
C ALA A 168 15.89 -8.34 -14.68
N LEU A 169 16.49 -8.65 -13.54
CA LEU A 169 16.28 -9.92 -12.82
C LEU A 169 15.35 -9.72 -11.61
N PRO A 170 14.09 -10.20 -11.68
CA PRO A 170 13.14 -10.02 -10.61
C PRO A 170 13.42 -10.95 -9.42
N LEU A 171 13.17 -10.43 -8.22
CA LEU A 171 12.95 -11.19 -6.99
C LEU A 171 11.45 -11.39 -6.82
N GLN A 172 11.00 -12.65 -6.82
CA GLN A 172 9.58 -12.98 -6.69
C GLN A 172 9.29 -13.58 -5.32
N VAL A 173 8.24 -13.05 -4.66
CA VAL A 173 7.77 -13.52 -3.36
C VAL A 173 6.26 -13.70 -3.42
N ILE A 174 5.76 -14.80 -2.86
CA ILE A 174 4.32 -15.01 -2.64
C ILE A 174 4.07 -14.85 -1.15
N LEU A 175 3.20 -13.90 -0.79
CA LEU A 175 2.73 -13.72 0.57
C LEU A 175 1.44 -14.50 0.77
N ASN A 176 1.43 -15.32 1.82
CA ASN A 176 0.27 -16.04 2.34
C ASN A 176 -0.33 -15.25 3.52
N PRO A 177 -1.56 -15.57 3.96
CA PRO A 177 -2.13 -14.97 5.16
C PRO A 177 -1.18 -15.12 6.37
N GLY A 178 -0.87 -13.99 7.02
CA GLY A 178 0.09 -13.89 8.13
C GLY A 178 1.47 -13.37 7.71
N ASP A 179 1.87 -13.54 6.45
CA ASP A 179 3.18 -13.10 5.98
C ASP A 179 3.27 -11.56 5.94
N THR A 180 4.35 -11.01 6.50
CA THR A 180 4.73 -9.60 6.38
C THR A 180 5.96 -9.46 5.49
N LEU A 181 5.87 -8.62 4.46
CA LEU A 181 6.99 -8.24 3.61
C LEU A 181 7.44 -6.82 3.91
N PHE A 182 8.73 -6.66 4.20
CA PHE A 182 9.38 -5.35 4.22
C PHE A 182 9.87 -4.98 2.81
N VAL A 183 9.48 -3.80 2.34
CA VAL A 183 9.89 -3.21 1.06
C VAL A 183 10.75 -1.98 1.35
N PRO A 184 12.07 -2.04 1.11
CA PRO A 184 12.91 -0.89 1.37
C PRO A 184 12.60 0.25 0.37
N ALA A 185 12.83 1.49 0.80
CA ALA A 185 12.76 2.65 -0.09
C ALA A 185 13.56 2.41 -1.38
N HIS A 186 13.05 2.94 -2.48
CA HIS A 186 13.63 2.84 -3.84
C HIS A 186 13.52 1.49 -4.53
N TRP A 187 12.96 0.45 -3.91
CA TRP A 187 12.80 -0.85 -4.56
C TRP A 187 11.60 -0.83 -5.51
N PRO A 188 11.81 -0.93 -6.84
CA PRO A 188 10.71 -1.00 -7.78
C PRO A 188 9.97 -2.32 -7.60
N HIS A 189 8.66 -2.27 -7.51
CA HIS A 189 7.87 -3.48 -7.31
C HIS A 189 6.48 -3.41 -7.96
N GLU A 190 6.03 -4.56 -8.43
CA GLU A 190 4.67 -4.80 -8.91
C GLU A 190 4.00 -5.83 -7.97
N VAL A 191 2.71 -5.63 -7.69
CA VAL A 191 1.94 -6.49 -6.78
C VAL A 191 0.70 -7.00 -7.48
N GLU A 192 0.52 -8.32 -7.46
CA GLU A 192 -0.63 -9.02 -8.05
C GLU A 192 -1.39 -9.79 -6.96
N CYS A 193 -2.72 -9.65 -6.93
CA CYS A 193 -3.59 -10.49 -6.12
C CYS A 193 -3.79 -11.84 -6.81
N LEU A 194 -3.28 -12.92 -6.22
CA LEU A 194 -3.45 -14.29 -6.73
C LEU A 194 -4.78 -14.91 -6.32
N ASP A 195 -5.39 -14.39 -5.24
CA ASP A 195 -6.75 -14.69 -4.82
C ASP A 195 -7.44 -13.37 -4.44
N ASP A 196 -8.75 -13.42 -4.17
CA ASP A 196 -9.43 -12.29 -3.52
C ASP A 196 -8.71 -11.99 -2.18
N SER A 197 -8.21 -10.77 -2.06
CA SER A 197 -7.18 -10.42 -1.08
C SER A 197 -7.56 -9.23 -0.21
N ILE A 198 -7.12 -9.31 1.05
CA ILE A 198 -7.11 -8.21 2.02
C ILE A 198 -5.68 -8.08 2.56
N SER A 199 -5.13 -6.88 2.55
CA SER A 199 -3.81 -6.59 3.12
C SER A 199 -3.81 -5.25 3.85
N VAL A 200 -2.95 -5.14 4.85
CA VAL A 200 -2.60 -3.88 5.51
C VAL A 200 -1.20 -3.51 5.08
N THR A 201 -0.99 -2.24 4.75
CA THR A 201 0.34 -1.71 4.45
C THR A 201 0.57 -0.40 5.16
N TRP A 202 1.84 -0.10 5.40
CA TRP A 202 2.24 1.15 6.04
C TRP A 202 3.54 1.65 5.41
N ASN A 203 3.52 2.88 4.89
CA ASN A 203 4.71 3.58 4.44
C ASN A 203 5.24 4.46 5.57
N PHE A 204 6.53 4.34 5.88
CA PHE A 204 7.13 5.02 7.02
C PHE A 204 8.48 5.64 6.67
N LEU A 205 8.80 6.74 7.36
CA LEU A 205 10.07 7.42 7.19
C LEU A 205 11.13 6.79 8.08
N GLY A 206 12.18 6.26 7.45
CA GLY A 206 13.33 5.72 8.16
C GLY A 206 14.17 6.82 8.85
N GLN A 207 14.87 6.44 9.92
CA GLN A 207 15.74 7.35 10.67
C GLN A 207 16.86 7.95 9.81
N SER A 208 17.37 7.19 8.84
CA SER A 208 18.53 7.55 8.00
C SER A 208 18.30 8.82 7.18
N ILE A 209 17.10 8.97 6.59
CA ILE A 209 16.77 10.11 5.72
C ILE A 209 16.06 11.25 6.47
N PHE A 210 15.57 10.99 7.69
CA PHE A 210 14.84 11.97 8.49
C PHE A 210 15.56 13.33 8.67
N PRO A 211 16.88 13.41 8.94
CA PRO A 211 17.55 14.71 9.08
C PRO A 211 17.42 15.60 7.83
N ILE A 212 17.47 15.00 6.63
CA ILE A 212 17.36 15.71 5.36
C ILE A 212 15.93 16.19 5.15
N ILE A 213 14.94 15.31 5.35
CA ILE A 213 13.52 15.66 5.26
C ILE A 213 13.15 16.76 6.26
N ARG A 214 13.64 16.67 7.49
CA ARG A 214 13.44 17.70 8.52
C ARG A 214 14.07 19.04 8.12
N ALA A 215 15.27 19.04 7.55
CA ALA A 215 15.92 20.26 7.09
C ALA A 215 15.11 20.93 5.95
N ALA A 216 14.65 20.15 4.97
CA ALA A 216 13.79 20.63 3.90
C ALA A 216 12.47 21.21 4.44
N PHE A 217 11.89 20.53 5.44
CA PHE A 217 10.70 21.02 6.13
C PHE A 217 10.92 22.39 6.80
N LEU A 218 11.99 22.52 7.60
CA LEU A 218 12.32 23.77 8.29
C LEU A 218 12.57 24.92 7.30
N ALA A 219 13.26 24.64 6.19
CA ALA A 219 13.53 25.62 5.14
C ALA A 219 12.26 26.09 4.41
N ASN A 220 11.27 25.21 4.23
CA ASN A 220 9.98 25.60 3.65
C ASN A 220 9.11 26.39 4.64
N ALA A 221 9.14 26.05 5.92
CA ALA A 221 8.37 26.74 6.96
C ALA A 221 8.86 28.19 7.19
N THR A 222 10.13 28.50 6.94
CA THR A 222 10.65 29.88 7.00
C THR A 222 10.22 30.71 5.80
N ARG A 223 10.12 30.12 4.60
CA ARG A 223 9.62 30.81 3.39
C ARG A 223 8.15 31.21 3.48
N SER A 224 7.33 30.43 4.20
CA SER A 224 5.90 30.76 4.41
C SER A 224 5.67 31.96 5.35
N ARG A 225 6.72 32.54 5.91
CA ARG A 225 6.66 33.66 6.88
C ARG A 225 7.15 34.99 6.31
N GLU A 226 7.59 35.05 5.05
CA GLU A 226 7.85 36.34 4.40
C GLU A 226 6.52 37.03 4.09
N PRO A 227 6.26 38.26 4.58
CA PRO A 227 5.08 39.00 4.20
C PRO A 227 5.16 39.32 2.70
N ALA A 228 4.03 39.21 2.00
CA ALA A 228 3.91 39.80 0.66
C ALA A 228 4.27 41.29 0.78
N GLU A 229 5.36 41.71 0.15
CA GLU A 229 5.72 43.12 0.05
C GLU A 229 4.55 43.85 -0.61
N GLY A 230 4.02 44.84 0.12
CA GLY A 230 2.87 45.67 -0.28
C GLY A 230 3.23 46.81 -1.20
#